data_AF-A0A2G2ZU69-F1
#
_entry.id   AF-A0A2G2ZU69-F1
#
_cell.length_a   1.000
_cell.length_b   1.000
_cell.length_c   1.000
_cell.angle_alpha   90.00
_cell.angle_beta   90.00
_cell.angle_gamma   90.00
#
_symmetry.space_group_name_H-M   'P 1'
#
loop_
_entity.id
_entity.type
_entity.pdbx_description
1 polymer ?
#
loop_
_entity_poly.entity_id
_entity_poly.type
_entity_poly.pdbx_seq_one_letter_code
_entity_poly.pdbx_strand_id
1 'polypeptide(L)'
;MLFLESMIYPKEPLYLSSRRKVCVQSSLEDLTCEITLANSGVSPELVQDVDLAELLQASAQLVATRSFDRGRKLPSLCNQSASATGTAVQKIVYYFADALLHRINRETGKIPFTGEEDMNVYSNDTEEFIMDLEPAEFAKRPLYAYRQATQFTGIQAILDSTITAKKVHLIDLSVKSGSQWTTFMQVVADRDEFLLEHLKITAVGRSTKMMEDVGRRLSAFAAETLQCQLLLLRHYKTYHFASKQLFQT
;
A
#
# COMPACT_ATOMS: atom_id res chain seq x y z
N MET A 1 -16.16 -18.47 10.34
CA MET A 1 -16.32 -17.01 10.37
C MET A 1 -16.34 -16.51 11.82
N LEU A 2 -15.29 -16.77 12.61
CA LEU A 2 -15.08 -16.25 13.98
C LEU A 2 -13.59 -16.37 14.39
N PHE A 3 -12.65 -16.03 13.50
CA PHE A 3 -11.21 -16.08 13.83
C PHE A 3 -10.41 -14.86 13.35
N LEU A 4 -11.09 -13.78 12.90
CA LEU A 4 -10.43 -12.56 12.41
C LEU A 4 -10.86 -11.27 13.13
N GLU A 5 -11.73 -11.34 14.14
CA GLU A 5 -12.16 -10.14 14.90
C GLU A 5 -11.32 -9.83 16.14
N SER A 6 -10.27 -10.60 16.47
CA SER A 6 -9.49 -10.41 17.70
C SER A 6 -8.13 -9.70 17.55
N MET A 7 -7.77 -9.21 16.36
CA MET A 7 -6.46 -8.55 16.13
C MET A 7 -6.54 -7.03 15.89
N ILE A 8 -7.72 -6.43 16.04
CA ILE A 8 -7.90 -4.98 15.95
C ILE A 8 -8.79 -4.58 17.12
N TYR A 9 -8.25 -3.82 18.08
CA TYR A 9 -8.80 -3.41 19.38
C TYR A 9 -8.55 -4.34 20.58
N PRO A 10 -7.48 -4.11 21.36
CA PRO A 10 -7.56 -4.36 22.80
C PRO A 10 -8.54 -3.37 23.44
N LYS A 11 -9.59 -3.89 24.09
CA LYS A 11 -10.49 -3.14 24.98
C LYS A 11 -9.97 -3.19 26.42
N GLU A 12 -9.97 -2.00 27.04
CA GLU A 12 -9.84 -1.67 28.48
C GLU A 12 -8.42 -1.57 29.11
N PRO A 13 -8.26 -0.84 30.23
CA PRO A 13 -8.16 0.62 30.26
C PRO A 13 -6.78 1.03 30.80
N LEU A 14 -6.06 1.90 30.08
CA LEU A 14 -4.78 2.41 30.55
C LEU A 14 -4.99 3.41 31.70
N TYR A 15 -4.80 2.92 32.92
CA TYR A 15 -4.53 3.74 34.09
C TYR A 15 -3.26 4.57 33.86
N LEU A 16 -3.37 5.84 34.25
CA LEU A 16 -2.38 6.90 34.15
C LEU A 16 -0.95 6.47 34.51
N SER A 17 0.00 6.83 33.63
CA SER A 17 1.37 7.15 34.02
C SER A 17 1.84 8.34 33.18
N SER A 18 1.99 9.47 33.89
CA SER A 18 2.59 10.77 33.52
C SER A 18 2.76 11.13 32.05
N ARG A 19 1.87 12.00 31.58
CA ARG A 19 2.09 12.87 30.42
C ARG A 19 3.38 13.69 30.64
N ARG A 20 4.42 13.49 29.82
CA ARG A 20 5.33 14.59 29.50
C ARG A 20 4.57 15.55 28.60
N LYS A 21 4.05 16.62 29.18
CA LYS A 21 3.70 17.82 28.43
C LYS A 21 5.02 18.34 27.86
N VAL A 22 5.18 18.35 26.53
CA VAL A 22 6.24 19.16 25.91
C VAL A 22 5.78 20.61 26.05
N CYS A 23 6.27 21.25 27.11
CA CYS A 23 6.17 22.68 27.33
C CYS A 23 7.30 23.34 26.56
N VAL A 24 6.99 24.21 25.61
CA VAL A 24 7.99 25.08 24.99
C VAL A 24 8.33 26.16 26.00
N GLN A 25 9.25 25.87 26.92
CA GLN A 25 10.03 26.84 27.73
C GLN A 25 11.01 26.12 28.67
N SER A 26 12.30 26.08 28.32
CA SER A 26 13.37 26.80 29.02
C SER A 26 14.77 26.23 28.67
N SER A 27 15.68 27.15 28.35
CA SER A 27 16.98 26.97 27.70
C SER A 27 18.07 26.23 28.50
N LEU A 28 17.72 25.30 29.40
CA LEU A 28 18.67 24.53 30.22
C LEU A 28 18.48 23.01 30.18
N GLU A 29 17.30 22.52 29.76
CA GLU A 29 17.06 21.08 29.56
C GLU A 29 17.58 20.58 28.18
N ASP A 30 17.64 21.46 27.18
CA ASP A 30 18.20 21.13 25.86
C ASP A 30 19.71 20.80 25.93
N LEU A 31 20.44 21.51 26.80
CA LEU A 31 21.89 21.29 26.98
C LEU A 31 22.18 19.94 27.65
N THR A 32 21.28 19.45 28.51
CA THR A 32 21.44 18.14 29.16
C THR A 32 21.08 16.98 28.24
N CYS A 33 20.17 17.19 27.27
CA CYS A 33 19.88 16.19 26.23
C CYS A 33 21.05 16.04 25.24
N GLU A 34 21.62 17.15 24.75
CA GLU A 34 22.81 17.15 23.89
C GLU A 34 24.02 16.46 24.57
N ILE A 35 24.26 16.74 25.85
CA ILE A 35 25.37 16.15 26.62
C ILE A 35 25.17 14.63 26.86
N THR A 36 23.93 14.16 26.95
CA THR A 36 23.64 12.73 27.18
C THR A 36 23.80 11.89 25.89
N LEU A 37 23.46 12.47 24.72
CA LEU A 37 23.65 11.81 23.43
C LEU A 37 25.13 11.72 23.04
N ALA A 38 25.94 12.74 23.33
CA ALA A 38 27.38 12.72 23.07
C ALA A 38 28.16 11.63 23.84
N ASN A 39 27.67 11.21 25.01
CA ASN A 39 28.31 10.21 25.87
C ASN A 39 27.82 8.76 25.68
N SER A 40 26.85 8.52 24.80
CA SER A 40 26.19 7.21 24.67
C SER A 40 26.70 6.36 23.50
N GLY A 41 27.71 6.82 22.76
CA GLY A 41 28.26 6.10 21.59
C GLY A 41 27.25 5.97 20.44
N VAL A 42 26.17 6.75 20.48
CA VAL A 42 25.13 6.75 19.47
C VAL A 42 25.67 7.38 18.19
N SER A 43 25.48 6.68 17.06
CA SER A 43 25.90 7.21 15.76
C SER A 43 25.25 8.57 15.52
N PRO A 44 25.99 9.59 15.03
CA PRO A 44 25.42 10.89 14.67
C PRO A 44 24.25 10.76 13.66
N GLU A 45 24.28 9.71 12.84
CA GLU A 45 23.19 9.36 11.92
C GLU A 45 21.91 8.95 12.65
N LEU A 46 22.01 8.23 13.77
CA LEU A 46 20.83 7.84 14.56
C LEU A 46 20.22 9.05 15.27
N VAL A 47 21.05 9.97 15.77
CA VAL A 47 20.57 11.23 16.38
C VAL A 47 19.80 12.04 15.34
N GLN A 48 20.40 12.23 14.16
CA GLN A 48 19.75 12.93 13.05
C GLN A 48 18.42 12.26 12.65
N ASP A 49 18.38 10.92 12.59
CA ASP A 49 17.16 10.18 12.27
C ASP A 49 16.07 10.39 13.31
N VAL A 50 16.42 10.40 14.61
CA VAL A 50 15.47 10.69 15.69
C VAL A 50 14.92 12.11 15.57
N ASP A 51 15.78 13.11 15.36
CA ASP A 51 15.38 14.51 15.21
C ASP A 51 14.44 14.70 14.01
N LEU A 52 14.74 14.05 12.88
CA LEU A 52 13.89 14.09 11.69
C LEU A 52 12.51 13.45 11.93
N ALA A 53 12.46 12.35 12.68
CA ALA A 53 11.21 11.68 13.04
C ALA A 53 10.34 12.56 13.97
N GLU A 54 10.94 13.20 14.96
CA GLU A 54 10.26 14.14 15.85
C GLU A 54 9.72 15.36 15.09
N LEU A 55 10.53 15.90 14.16
CA LEU A 55 10.14 17.00 13.29
C LEU A 55 8.94 16.65 12.41
N LEU A 56 8.92 15.43 11.85
CA LEU A 56 7.79 14.93 11.07
C LEU A 56 6.53 14.76 11.93
N GLN A 57 6.68 14.25 13.16
CA GLN A 57 5.57 14.10 14.10
C GLN A 57 4.95 15.46 14.46
N ALA A 58 5.78 16.46 14.77
CA ALA A 58 5.34 17.82 15.06
C ALA A 58 4.63 18.45 13.85
N SER A 59 5.16 18.23 12.65
CA SER A 59 4.55 18.63 11.38
C SER A 59 3.14 18.05 11.22
N ALA A 60 2.99 16.74 11.42
CA ALA A 60 1.71 16.06 11.31
C ALA A 60 0.66 16.59 12.31
N GLN A 61 1.07 16.90 13.55
CA GLN A 61 0.19 17.48 14.57
C GLN A 61 -0.33 18.87 14.18
N LEU A 62 0.50 19.73 13.59
CA LEU A 62 0.06 21.05 13.12
C LEU A 62 -0.90 20.96 11.94
N VAL A 63 -0.67 20.02 11.02
CA VAL A 63 -1.59 19.76 9.90
C VAL A 63 -2.92 19.22 10.41
N ALA A 64 -2.89 18.30 11.39
CA ALA A 64 -4.10 17.73 12.00
C ALA A 64 -4.94 18.79 12.72
N THR A 65 -4.30 19.76 13.39
CA THR A 65 -4.96 20.88 14.07
C THR A 65 -5.29 22.05 13.13
N ARG A 66 -5.13 21.88 11.81
CA ARG A 66 -5.38 22.90 10.78
C ARG A 66 -4.61 24.22 10.98
N SER A 67 -3.50 24.18 11.70
CA SER A 67 -2.63 25.33 11.92
C SER A 67 -1.72 25.56 10.71
N PHE A 68 -2.29 25.72 9.51
CA PHE A 68 -1.57 25.64 8.23
C PHE A 68 -0.47 26.68 8.03
N ASP A 69 -0.64 27.89 8.56
CA ASP A 69 0.38 28.95 8.47
C ASP A 69 1.68 28.58 9.21
N ARG A 70 1.55 27.87 10.33
CA ARG A 70 2.68 27.29 11.09
C ARG A 70 3.08 25.92 10.53
N GLY A 71 2.09 25.16 10.08
CA GLY A 71 2.17 23.78 9.61
C GLY A 71 2.89 23.62 8.28
N ARG A 72 3.11 24.69 7.50
CA ARG A 72 3.92 24.62 6.27
C ARG A 72 5.43 24.62 6.53
N LYS A 73 5.89 25.30 7.58
CA LYS A 73 7.32 25.52 7.84
C LYS A 73 8.05 24.23 8.20
N LEU A 74 7.45 23.42 9.07
CA LEU A 74 8.08 22.20 9.58
C LEU A 74 8.22 21.08 8.52
N PRO A 75 7.18 20.75 7.72
CA PRO A 75 7.37 19.85 6.58
C PRO A 75 8.39 20.38 5.55
N SER A 76 8.44 21.70 5.33
CA SER A 76 9.45 22.28 4.42
C SER A 76 10.87 22.05 4.95
N LEU A 77 11.06 22.12 6.27
CA LEU A 77 12.34 21.81 6.92
C LEU A 77 12.65 20.31 6.82
N CYS A 78 11.67 19.44 7.06
CA CYS A 78 11.81 17.99 6.83
C CYS A 78 12.32 17.69 5.41
N ASN A 79 11.74 18.30 4.38
CA ASN A 79 12.17 18.10 2.99
C ASN A 79 13.58 18.61 2.68
N GLN A 80 14.05 19.64 3.38
CA GLN A 80 15.41 20.17 3.22
C GLN A 80 16.45 19.33 3.96
N SER A 81 16.06 18.73 5.09
CA SER A 81 16.95 17.99 5.98
C SER A 81 16.96 16.47 5.73
N ALA A 82 15.93 15.93 5.07
CA ALA A 82 15.80 14.52 4.74
C ALA A 82 16.19 14.23 3.28
N SER A 83 16.64 13.00 3.02
CA SER A 83 17.08 12.53 1.70
C SER A 83 16.26 11.36 1.20
N ALA A 84 15.84 11.41 -0.07
CA ALA A 84 15.14 10.33 -0.76
C ALA A 84 16.03 9.08 -0.98
N THR A 85 17.35 9.21 -0.89
CA THR A 85 18.31 8.11 -1.06
C THR A 85 19.05 7.75 0.23
N GLY A 86 18.77 8.45 1.33
CA GLY A 86 19.44 8.28 2.62
C GLY A 86 18.95 7.09 3.46
N THR A 87 18.99 7.26 4.78
CA THR A 87 18.53 6.25 5.76
C THR A 87 17.06 5.88 5.55
N ALA A 88 16.61 4.80 6.19
CA ALA A 88 15.19 4.44 6.18
C ALA A 88 14.32 5.57 6.75
N VAL A 89 14.78 6.23 7.82
CA VAL A 89 14.04 7.34 8.44
C VAL A 89 14.03 8.57 7.55
N GLN A 90 15.18 8.94 6.96
CA GLN A 90 15.24 10.04 5.99
C GLN A 90 14.29 9.84 4.81
N LYS A 91 14.21 8.62 4.25
CA LYS A 91 13.25 8.30 3.18
C LYS A 91 11.81 8.50 3.63
N ILE A 92 11.44 7.99 4.80
CA ILE A 92 10.09 8.17 5.36
C ILE A 92 9.78 9.65 5.54
N VAL A 93 10.69 10.39 6.17
CA VAL A 93 10.51 11.82 6.47
C VAL A 93 10.37 12.64 5.20
N TYR A 94 11.20 12.38 4.18
CA TYR A 94 11.13 13.04 2.88
C TYR A 94 9.75 12.87 2.22
N TYR A 95 9.29 11.62 2.03
CA TYR A 95 8.02 11.37 1.33
C TYR A 95 6.79 11.82 2.14
N PHE A 96 6.80 11.65 3.47
CA PHE A 96 5.68 12.10 4.29
C PHE A 96 5.61 13.62 4.41
N ALA A 97 6.75 14.32 4.46
CA ALA A 97 6.75 15.77 4.50
C ALA A 97 6.21 16.37 3.19
N ASP A 98 6.57 15.80 2.04
CA ASP A 98 5.98 16.17 0.75
C ASP A 98 4.45 15.95 0.73
N ALA A 99 3.98 14.78 1.19
CA ALA A 99 2.55 14.48 1.29
C ALA A 99 1.80 15.44 2.24
N LEU A 100 2.42 15.85 3.36
CA LEU A 100 1.86 16.84 4.27
C LEU A 100 1.75 18.22 3.61
N LEU A 101 2.77 18.66 2.85
CA LEU A 101 2.71 19.91 2.09
C LEU A 101 1.61 19.86 1.03
N HIS A 102 1.48 18.74 0.33
CA HIS A 102 0.41 18.52 -0.64
C HIS A 102 -0.98 18.66 0.01
N ARG A 103 -1.18 18.01 1.16
CA ARG A 103 -2.41 18.13 1.95
C ARG A 103 -2.71 19.57 2.39
N ILE A 104 -1.71 20.31 2.87
CA ILE A 104 -1.87 21.73 3.25
C ILE A 104 -2.30 22.57 2.05
N ASN A 105 -1.61 22.41 0.92
CA ASN A 105 -1.92 23.17 -0.30
C ASN A 105 -3.34 22.89 -0.80
N ARG A 106 -3.80 21.64 -0.69
CA ARG A 106 -5.19 21.26 -0.99
C ARG A 106 -6.20 21.91 -0.04
N GLU A 107 -5.99 21.83 1.27
CA GLU A 107 -6.91 22.41 2.27
C GLU A 107 -6.93 23.95 2.25
N THR A 108 -5.86 24.58 1.79
CA THR A 108 -5.76 26.05 1.64
C THR A 108 -6.22 26.54 0.27
N GLY A 109 -6.73 25.65 -0.59
CA GLY A 109 -7.24 26.00 -1.92
C GLY A 109 -6.17 26.43 -2.93
N LYS A 110 -4.89 26.16 -2.66
CA LYS A 110 -3.77 26.44 -3.58
C LYS A 110 -3.66 25.42 -4.70
N ILE A 111 -4.11 24.19 -4.45
CA ILE A 111 -4.23 23.13 -5.45
C ILE A 111 -5.72 22.86 -5.63
N PRO A 112 -6.28 23.05 -6.83
CA PRO A 112 -7.67 22.69 -7.12
C PRO A 112 -7.89 21.20 -6.89
N PHE A 113 -9.09 20.80 -6.46
CA PHE A 113 -9.46 19.40 -6.42
C PHE A 113 -9.68 18.88 -7.85
N THR A 114 -8.61 18.47 -8.52
CA THR A 114 -8.65 17.69 -9.76
C THR A 114 -8.67 16.22 -9.35
N GLY A 115 -9.87 15.65 -9.16
CA GLY A 115 -10.02 14.25 -8.74
C GLY A 115 -9.30 13.21 -9.64
N GLU A 116 -8.77 13.63 -10.79
CA GLU A 116 -8.03 12.83 -11.77
C GLU A 116 -6.53 12.67 -11.46
N GLU A 117 -5.87 13.67 -10.85
CA GLU A 117 -4.41 13.64 -10.62
C GLU A 117 -4.07 12.88 -9.34
N ASP A 118 -4.86 13.04 -8.28
CA ASP A 118 -4.63 12.43 -6.96
C ASP A 118 -4.70 10.88 -6.95
N MET A 119 -5.42 10.26 -7.90
CA MET A 119 -5.60 8.79 -7.98
C MET A 119 -4.70 8.11 -9.02
N ASN A 120 -4.25 8.85 -10.03
CA ASN A 120 -3.39 8.32 -11.10
C ASN A 120 -1.91 8.28 -10.70
N VAL A 121 -1.43 9.25 -9.91
CA VAL A 121 -0.02 9.34 -9.49
C VAL A 121 0.43 8.14 -8.65
N TYR A 122 -0.46 7.56 -7.85
CA TYR A 122 -0.10 6.47 -6.94
C TYR A 122 -0.23 5.05 -7.51
N SER A 123 -0.91 4.88 -8.64
CA SER A 123 -1.25 3.52 -9.09
C SER A 123 -0.49 3.08 -10.33
N ASN A 124 -0.44 3.87 -11.40
CA ASN A 124 0.10 3.40 -12.69
C ASN A 124 1.60 3.09 -12.62
N ASP A 125 2.41 4.02 -12.12
CA ASP A 125 3.85 3.96 -12.30
C ASP A 125 4.52 2.94 -11.38
N THR A 126 4.07 2.77 -10.14
CA THR A 126 4.78 1.88 -9.19
C THR A 126 4.63 0.40 -9.55
N GLU A 127 3.44 -0.02 -10.00
CA GLU A 127 3.19 -1.42 -10.35
C GLU A 127 3.76 -1.78 -11.73
N GLU A 128 3.72 -0.87 -12.69
CA GLU A 128 4.39 -1.01 -13.99
C GLU A 128 5.91 -1.02 -13.82
N PHE A 129 6.47 -0.09 -13.03
CA PHE A 129 7.88 -0.08 -12.67
C PHE A 129 8.30 -1.38 -11.95
N ILE A 130 7.49 -1.93 -11.05
CA ILE A 130 7.77 -3.22 -10.40
C ILE A 130 7.77 -4.38 -11.41
N MET A 131 6.93 -4.33 -12.45
CA MET A 131 6.90 -5.34 -13.52
C MET A 131 8.05 -5.17 -14.52
N ASP A 132 8.57 -3.95 -14.67
CA ASP A 132 9.69 -3.61 -15.56
C ASP A 132 11.08 -3.83 -14.92
N LEU A 133 11.15 -4.04 -13.61
CA LEU A 133 12.38 -4.44 -12.94
C LEU A 133 12.81 -5.84 -13.42
N GLU A 134 14.10 -5.99 -13.70
CA GLU A 134 14.68 -7.29 -14.05
C GLU A 134 14.32 -8.31 -12.95
N PRO A 135 13.72 -9.48 -13.29
CA PRO A 135 13.15 -10.40 -12.30
C PRO A 135 14.13 -10.83 -11.20
N ALA A 136 15.43 -10.95 -11.50
CA ALA A 136 16.44 -11.35 -10.54
C ALA A 136 16.85 -10.21 -9.59
N GLU A 137 16.76 -8.95 -10.01
CA GLU A 137 16.94 -7.79 -9.13
C GLU A 137 15.74 -7.57 -8.21
N PHE A 138 14.52 -7.76 -8.71
CA PHE A 138 13.32 -7.65 -7.89
C PHE A 138 13.25 -8.77 -6.84
N ALA A 139 13.66 -9.99 -7.20
CA ALA A 139 13.65 -11.14 -6.30
C ALA A 139 14.52 -10.98 -5.06
N LYS A 140 15.56 -10.13 -5.12
CA LYS A 140 16.47 -9.84 -3.99
C LYS A 140 15.88 -8.86 -2.98
N ARG A 141 14.75 -8.20 -3.28
CA ARG A 141 14.15 -7.19 -2.40
C ARG A 141 13.22 -7.85 -1.36
N PRO A 142 13.23 -7.40 -0.09
CA PRO A 142 12.29 -7.91 0.94
C PRO A 142 10.81 -7.83 0.54
N LEU A 143 10.45 -6.83 -0.28
CA LEU A 143 9.10 -6.66 -0.82
C LEU A 143 8.62 -7.87 -1.65
N TYR A 144 9.54 -8.56 -2.34
CA TYR A 144 9.22 -9.75 -3.13
C TYR A 144 8.80 -10.91 -2.23
N ALA A 145 9.50 -11.13 -1.12
CA ALA A 145 9.16 -12.16 -0.15
C ALA A 145 7.78 -11.91 0.48
N TYR A 146 7.47 -10.65 0.83
CA TYR A 146 6.14 -10.29 1.36
C TYR A 146 5.02 -10.54 0.35
N ARG A 147 5.24 -10.16 -0.92
CA ARG A 147 4.27 -10.37 -2.00
C ARG A 147 4.00 -11.85 -2.23
N GLN A 148 5.05 -12.67 -2.29
CA GLN A 148 4.92 -14.12 -2.43
C GLN A 148 4.19 -14.76 -1.25
N ALA A 149 4.57 -14.41 -0.01
CA ALA A 149 3.91 -14.93 1.18
C ALA A 149 2.41 -14.64 1.15
N THR A 150 2.03 -13.39 0.87
CA THR A 150 0.62 -12.99 0.77
C THR A 150 -0.12 -13.73 -0.35
N GLN A 151 0.52 -13.87 -1.52
CA GLN A 151 -0.04 -14.58 -2.67
C GLN A 151 -0.27 -16.07 -2.34
N PHE A 152 0.74 -16.77 -1.81
CA PHE A 152 0.64 -18.19 -1.52
C PHE A 152 -0.33 -18.48 -0.38
N THR A 153 -0.32 -17.68 0.69
CA THR A 153 -1.29 -17.81 1.78
C THR A 153 -2.72 -17.56 1.29
N GLY A 154 -2.93 -16.55 0.45
CA GLY A 154 -4.25 -16.27 -0.13
C GLY A 154 -4.73 -17.41 -1.04
N ILE A 155 -3.86 -17.91 -1.92
CA ILE A 155 -4.19 -19.05 -2.79
C ILE A 155 -4.49 -20.30 -1.97
N GLN A 156 -3.68 -20.61 -0.96
CA GLN A 156 -3.90 -21.80 -0.12
C GLN A 156 -5.24 -21.73 0.62
N ALA A 157 -5.60 -20.56 1.17
CA ALA A 157 -6.90 -20.37 1.80
C ALA A 157 -8.08 -20.60 0.83
N ILE A 158 -7.94 -20.15 -0.42
CA ILE A 158 -8.95 -20.40 -1.46
C ILE A 158 -9.02 -21.89 -1.79
N LEU A 159 -7.87 -22.54 -2.02
CA LEU A 159 -7.78 -23.97 -2.32
C LEU A 159 -8.45 -24.82 -1.24
N ASP A 160 -8.13 -24.56 0.03
CA ASP A 160 -8.71 -25.28 1.18
C ASP A 160 -10.23 -25.13 1.23
N SER A 161 -10.74 -23.94 0.88
CA SER A 161 -12.18 -23.67 0.85
C SER A 161 -12.91 -24.25 -0.36
N THR A 162 -12.19 -24.67 -1.40
CA THR A 162 -12.75 -25.07 -2.70
C THR A 162 -12.48 -26.52 -3.08
N ILE A 163 -11.81 -27.29 -2.22
CA ILE A 163 -11.37 -28.67 -2.51
C ILE A 163 -12.50 -29.60 -2.99
N THR A 164 -13.70 -29.51 -2.42
CA THR A 164 -14.86 -30.32 -2.81
C THR A 164 -15.74 -29.66 -3.88
N ALA A 165 -15.43 -28.44 -4.30
CA ALA A 165 -16.26 -27.67 -5.22
C ALA A 165 -15.97 -28.02 -6.68
N LYS A 166 -17.02 -28.43 -7.41
CA LYS A 166 -16.94 -28.68 -8.86
C LYS A 166 -16.95 -27.41 -9.72
N LYS A 167 -17.45 -26.31 -9.16
CA LYS A 167 -17.55 -25.01 -9.85
C LYS A 167 -17.03 -23.93 -8.92
N VAL A 168 -16.01 -23.20 -9.35
CA VAL A 168 -15.39 -22.12 -8.58
C VAL A 168 -15.49 -20.82 -9.36
N HIS A 169 -15.97 -19.76 -8.70
CA HIS A 169 -15.99 -18.41 -9.26
C HIS A 169 -15.10 -17.49 -8.40
N LEU A 170 -13.94 -17.15 -8.94
CA LEU A 170 -12.99 -16.22 -8.35
C LEU A 170 -13.35 -14.79 -8.75
N ILE A 171 -13.40 -13.88 -7.78
CA ILE A 171 -13.61 -12.45 -8.00
C ILE A 171 -12.34 -11.71 -7.56
N ASP A 172 -11.57 -11.23 -8.53
CA ASP A 172 -10.35 -10.47 -8.33
C ASP A 172 -10.61 -8.99 -8.55
N LEU A 173 -10.50 -8.19 -7.48
CA LEU A 173 -10.76 -6.75 -7.53
C LEU A 173 -9.53 -5.94 -7.97
N SER A 174 -8.38 -6.57 -8.18
CA SER A 174 -7.13 -5.92 -8.58
C SER A 174 -6.20 -6.92 -9.28
N VAL A 175 -6.52 -7.31 -10.52
CA VAL A 175 -5.96 -8.51 -11.15
C VAL A 175 -4.46 -8.49 -11.49
N LYS A 176 -3.77 -7.36 -11.41
CA LYS A 176 -2.31 -7.25 -11.66
C LYS A 176 -1.89 -8.05 -12.91
N SER A 177 -0.79 -8.82 -12.85
CA SER A 177 -0.34 -9.67 -13.95
C SER A 177 -1.21 -10.93 -14.18
N GLY A 178 -2.02 -11.31 -13.18
CA GLY A 178 -2.77 -12.57 -13.13
C GLY A 178 -1.96 -13.77 -12.63
N SER A 179 -0.70 -13.60 -12.22
CA SER A 179 0.19 -14.71 -11.81
C SER A 179 -0.35 -15.54 -10.64
N GLN A 180 -1.15 -14.92 -9.76
CA GLN A 180 -1.81 -15.63 -8.67
C GLN A 180 -2.77 -16.72 -9.19
N TRP A 181 -3.42 -16.47 -10.33
CA TRP A 181 -4.38 -17.40 -10.89
C TRP A 181 -3.70 -18.50 -11.69
N THR A 182 -2.56 -18.24 -12.34
CA THR A 182 -1.75 -19.32 -12.94
C THR A 182 -1.22 -20.26 -11.86
N THR A 183 -0.74 -19.73 -10.72
CA THR A 183 -0.34 -20.56 -9.58
C THR A 183 -1.51 -21.39 -9.04
N PHE A 184 -2.70 -20.79 -8.89
CA PHE A 184 -3.90 -21.52 -8.47
C PHE A 184 -4.22 -22.66 -9.45
N MET A 185 -4.24 -22.39 -10.75
CA MET A 185 -4.52 -23.39 -11.80
C MET A 185 -3.50 -24.54 -11.77
N GLN A 186 -2.21 -24.23 -11.60
CA GLN A 186 -1.17 -25.25 -11.49
C GLN A 186 -1.39 -26.17 -10.29
N VAL A 187 -1.66 -25.60 -9.10
CA VAL A 187 -1.89 -26.40 -7.89
C VAL A 187 -3.15 -27.25 -8.01
N VAL A 188 -4.20 -26.75 -8.67
CA VAL A 188 -5.42 -27.52 -8.95
C VAL A 188 -5.12 -28.67 -9.92
N ALA A 189 -4.31 -28.45 -10.96
CA ALA A 189 -3.96 -29.48 -11.93
C ALA A 189 -3.05 -30.57 -11.33
N ASP A 190 -2.18 -30.22 -10.38
CA ASP A 190 -1.22 -31.14 -9.77
C ASP A 190 -1.83 -32.03 -8.67
N ARG A 191 -3.06 -31.74 -8.22
CA ARG A 191 -3.70 -32.45 -7.11
C ARG A 191 -4.98 -33.14 -7.55
N ASP A 192 -4.96 -34.48 -7.53
CA ASP A 192 -6.10 -35.34 -7.87
C ASP A 192 -7.34 -35.12 -6.96
N GLU A 193 -7.15 -34.51 -5.80
CA GLU A 193 -8.21 -34.19 -4.84
C GLU A 193 -9.22 -33.15 -5.38
N PHE A 194 -8.82 -32.33 -6.37
CA PHE A 194 -9.69 -31.31 -6.92
C PHE A 194 -10.62 -31.86 -8.01
N LEU A 195 -11.92 -31.79 -7.76
CA LEU A 195 -12.96 -32.18 -8.72
C LEU A 195 -13.43 -31.02 -9.60
N LEU A 196 -12.55 -30.06 -9.88
CA LEU A 196 -12.92 -28.80 -10.53
C LEU A 196 -13.31 -29.01 -12.00
N GLU A 197 -14.59 -28.86 -12.31
CA GLU A 197 -15.14 -28.97 -13.67
C GLU A 197 -15.28 -27.60 -14.36
N HIS A 198 -15.48 -26.53 -13.58
CA HIS A 198 -15.65 -25.18 -14.12
C HIS A 198 -14.92 -24.14 -13.26
N LEU A 199 -14.04 -23.37 -13.88
CA LEU A 199 -13.41 -22.20 -13.27
C LEU A 199 -13.93 -20.93 -13.93
N LYS A 200 -14.43 -20.00 -13.14
CA LYS A 200 -14.78 -18.66 -13.59
C LYS A 200 -13.91 -17.64 -12.88
N ILE A 201 -13.33 -16.70 -13.62
CA ILE A 201 -12.57 -15.59 -13.03
C ILE A 201 -13.21 -14.29 -13.49
N THR A 202 -13.67 -13.49 -12.54
CA THR A 202 -14.11 -12.10 -12.76
C THR A 202 -13.03 -11.18 -12.23
N ALA A 203 -12.41 -10.44 -13.12
CA ALA A 203 -11.24 -9.63 -12.81
C ALA A 203 -11.51 -8.16 -13.07
N VAL A 204 -11.06 -7.31 -12.16
CA VAL A 204 -11.07 -5.85 -12.26
C VAL A 204 -9.66 -5.35 -12.52
N GLY A 205 -9.48 -4.60 -13.60
CA GLY A 205 -8.20 -3.98 -13.95
C GLY A 205 -8.32 -2.50 -14.32
N ARG A 206 -7.17 -1.91 -14.64
CA ARG A 206 -7.02 -0.45 -14.81
C ARG A 206 -7.16 0.02 -16.26
N SER A 207 -6.87 -0.84 -17.22
CA SER A 207 -6.96 -0.51 -18.64
C SER A 207 -7.42 -1.71 -19.45
N THR A 208 -8.07 -1.44 -20.59
CA THR A 208 -8.53 -2.48 -21.51
C THR A 208 -7.38 -3.33 -22.03
N LYS A 209 -6.27 -2.69 -22.45
CA LYS A 209 -5.06 -3.37 -22.95
C LYS A 209 -4.49 -4.35 -21.91
N MET A 210 -4.31 -3.89 -20.67
CA MET A 210 -3.84 -4.75 -19.57
C MET A 210 -4.77 -5.95 -19.38
N MET A 211 -6.09 -5.73 -19.37
CA MET A 211 -7.08 -6.79 -19.18
C MET A 211 -7.12 -7.78 -20.34
N GLU A 212 -6.87 -7.32 -21.57
CA GLU A 212 -6.71 -8.18 -22.74
C GLU A 212 -5.49 -9.06 -22.65
N ASP A 213 -4.34 -8.51 -22.24
CA ASP A 213 -3.09 -9.25 -22.08
C ASP A 213 -3.21 -10.28 -20.95
N VAL A 214 -3.74 -9.88 -19.78
CA VAL A 214 -4.00 -10.78 -18.66
C VAL A 214 -4.96 -11.89 -19.08
N GLY A 215 -6.08 -11.52 -19.72
CA GLY A 215 -7.07 -12.50 -20.14
C GLY A 215 -6.53 -13.50 -21.17
N ARG A 216 -5.68 -13.04 -22.10
CA ARG A 216 -5.01 -13.92 -23.07
C ARG A 216 -4.06 -14.88 -22.38
N ARG A 217 -3.20 -14.40 -21.48
CA ARG A 217 -2.25 -15.23 -20.72
C ARG A 217 -2.95 -16.28 -19.88
N LEU A 218 -3.99 -15.89 -19.12
CA LEU A 218 -4.75 -16.83 -18.28
C LEU A 218 -5.49 -17.88 -19.09
N SER A 219 -6.06 -17.50 -20.24
CA SER A 219 -6.76 -18.45 -21.10
C SER A 219 -5.80 -19.45 -21.74
N ALA A 220 -4.65 -18.98 -22.22
CA ALA A 220 -3.60 -19.85 -22.76
C ALA A 220 -3.07 -20.82 -21.71
N PHE A 221 -2.72 -20.32 -20.52
CA PHE A 221 -2.25 -21.16 -19.43
C PHE A 221 -3.28 -22.21 -18.99
N ALA A 222 -4.55 -21.80 -18.84
CA ALA A 222 -5.60 -22.75 -18.49
C ALA A 222 -5.83 -23.84 -19.54
N ALA A 223 -5.69 -23.52 -20.83
CA ALA A 223 -5.81 -24.52 -21.90
C ALA A 223 -4.66 -25.55 -21.87
N GLU A 224 -3.49 -25.17 -21.37
CA GLU A 224 -2.33 -26.06 -21.22
C GLU A 224 -2.34 -26.85 -19.92
N THR A 225 -2.90 -26.27 -18.84
CA THR A 225 -2.78 -26.82 -17.48
C THR A 225 -4.05 -27.50 -16.97
N LEU A 226 -5.23 -26.97 -17.30
CA LEU A 226 -6.50 -27.47 -16.77
C LEU A 226 -7.22 -28.38 -17.77
N GLN A 227 -7.82 -29.45 -17.24
CA GLN A 227 -8.73 -30.32 -18.00
C GLN A 227 -10.19 -29.82 -17.98
N CYS A 228 -10.43 -28.62 -17.47
CA CYS A 228 -11.76 -28.10 -17.17
C CYS A 228 -12.08 -26.80 -17.94
N GLN A 229 -13.36 -26.42 -18.00
CA GLN A 229 -13.77 -25.22 -18.74
C GLN A 229 -13.44 -23.95 -17.95
N LEU A 230 -12.67 -23.04 -18.55
CA LEU A 230 -12.41 -21.69 -18.02
C LEU A 230 -13.35 -20.66 -18.67
N LEU A 231 -13.99 -19.83 -17.84
CA LEU A 231 -14.72 -18.64 -18.28
C LEU A 231 -14.15 -17.38 -17.62
N LEU A 232 -13.59 -16.47 -18.42
CA LEU A 232 -12.99 -15.23 -17.94
C LEU A 232 -13.89 -14.02 -18.24
N LEU A 233 -14.39 -13.36 -17.20
CA LEU A 233 -15.11 -12.09 -17.31
C LEU A 233 -14.20 -10.93 -16.93
N ARG A 234 -14.18 -9.92 -17.80
CA ARG A 234 -13.32 -8.74 -17.65
C ARG A 234 -14.20 -7.55 -17.29
N HIS A 235 -13.89 -6.91 -16.17
CA HIS A 235 -14.38 -5.57 -15.86
C HIS A 235 -13.19 -4.63 -15.82
N TYR A 236 -13.33 -3.46 -16.43
CA TYR A 236 -12.33 -2.41 -16.34
C TYR A 236 -12.93 -1.24 -15.56
N LYS A 237 -12.12 -0.65 -14.67
CA LYS A 237 -12.48 0.64 -14.10
C LYS A 237 -12.28 1.68 -15.19
N THR A 238 -13.35 2.03 -15.90
CA THR A 238 -13.41 3.32 -16.59
C THR A 238 -13.76 4.36 -15.56
N TYR A 239 -12.81 5.23 -15.20
CA TYR A 239 -13.15 6.48 -14.54
C TYR A 239 -13.73 7.44 -15.58
N HIS A 240 -14.93 7.12 -16.08
CA HIS A 240 -15.76 8.10 -16.77
C HIS A 240 -16.71 8.71 -15.75
N PHE A 241 -16.27 9.77 -15.06
CA PHE A 241 -17.19 10.63 -14.33
C PHE A 241 -17.81 11.61 -15.34
N ALA A 242 -18.68 11.10 -16.20
CA ALA A 242 -19.58 11.96 -16.96
C ALA A 242 -20.60 12.54 -15.98
N SER A 243 -20.32 13.72 -15.47
CA SER A 243 -21.37 14.60 -14.99
C SER A 243 -22.27 14.94 -16.19
N LYS A 244 -23.44 14.31 -16.25
CA LYS A 244 -24.70 14.92 -16.70
C LYS A 244 -25.88 13.94 -16.59
N GLN A 245 -26.80 14.36 -15.72
CA GLN A 245 -28.25 14.15 -15.75
C GLN A 245 -28.78 12.71 -15.68
N LEU A 246 -29.12 12.34 -14.45
CA LEU A 246 -30.38 11.65 -14.16
C LEU A 246 -31.58 12.44 -14.70
N PHE A 247 -32.65 11.70 -15.00
CA PHE A 247 -33.99 12.06 -15.52
C PHE A 247 -34.13 12.11 -17.05
N GLN A 248 -34.82 11.15 -17.66
CA GLN A 248 -36.29 11.11 -17.78
C GLN A 248 -36.81 9.80 -18.42
N THR A 249 -37.91 9.32 -17.82
CA THR A 249 -38.98 8.38 -18.23
C THR A 249 -38.62 7.03 -18.82
#